data_AF-A0A923MRQ3-F1
#
_entry.id   AF-A0A923MRQ3-F1
#
_cell.length_a   1.000
_cell.length_b   1.000
_cell.length_c   1.000
_cell.angle_alpha   90.00
_cell.angle_beta   90.00
_cell.angle_gamma   90.00
#
_symmetry.space_group_name_H-M   'P 1'
#
loop_
_entity.id
_entity.type
_entity.pdbx_description
1 polymer ?
#
loop_
_entity_poly.entity_id
_entity_poly.type
_entity_poly.pdbx_seq_one_letter_code
_entity_poly.pdbx_strand_id
1 'polypeptide(L)'
;MIPVKTALGQQVLKDRSVELTLRQRAALIVIDGKRSIADVLQQAGVQPEDVSRLLELQLIEGMPAPGSVPQVPGPAVTPQQRYAAAYPIAARLTAGLGLRGARLNIAVEGATCYDELVAIAGKIREAVGTEKFAPLAAALQLR
;
A
#
# COMPACT_ATOMS: atom_id res chain seq x y z
N MET A 1 6.20 -8.70 -0.24
CA MET A 1 7.58 -8.54 -0.75
C MET A 1 8.39 -9.78 -0.42
N ILE A 2 9.29 -10.18 -1.31
CA ILE A 2 10.22 -11.29 -1.09
C ILE A 2 11.58 -10.66 -0.78
N PRO A 3 12.12 -10.82 0.44
CA PRO A 3 13.47 -10.38 0.75
C PRO A 3 14.47 -11.28 0.03
N VAL A 4 15.44 -10.67 -0.65
CA VAL A 4 16.56 -11.33 -1.31
C VAL A 4 17.84 -10.87 -0.63
N LYS A 5 18.75 -11.80 -0.35
CA LYS A 5 20.08 -11.48 0.19
C LYS A 5 20.91 -10.73 -0.84
N THR A 6 21.44 -9.57 -0.47
CA THR A 6 22.40 -8.84 -1.32
C THR A 6 23.78 -9.49 -1.23
N ALA A 7 24.70 -9.11 -2.13
CA ALA A 7 26.10 -9.52 -2.05
C ALA A 7 26.74 -9.11 -0.71
N LEU A 8 26.38 -7.93 -0.19
CA LEU A 8 26.83 -7.40 1.09
C LEU A 8 26.31 -8.27 2.25
N GLY A 9 25.02 -8.64 2.23
CA GLY A 9 24.44 -9.57 3.20
C GLY A 9 25.15 -10.93 3.25
N GLN A 10 25.56 -11.46 2.10
CA GLN A 10 26.34 -12.70 2.04
C GLN A 10 27.76 -12.53 2.60
N GLN A 11 28.41 -11.39 2.36
CA GLN A 11 29.73 -11.10 2.89
C GLN A 11 29.72 -10.94 4.41
N VAL A 12 28.70 -10.27 4.97
CA VAL A 12 28.54 -10.10 6.42
C VAL A 12 28.36 -11.42 7.16
N LEU A 13 27.73 -12.42 6.53
CA LEU A 13 27.65 -13.77 7.10
C LEU A 13 29.01 -14.48 7.15
N LYS A 14 29.91 -14.19 6.21
CA LYS A 14 31.23 -14.83 6.10
C LYS A 14 32.27 -14.17 7.00
N ASP A 15 32.35 -12.84 6.94
CA ASP A 15 33.43 -12.06 7.55
C ASP A 15 33.00 -11.38 8.86
N ARG A 16 31.71 -11.47 9.22
CA ARG A 16 31.14 -10.86 10.43
C ARG A 16 31.39 -9.35 10.53
N SER A 17 31.63 -8.68 9.39
CA SER A 17 32.06 -7.29 9.30
C SER A 17 31.04 -6.28 9.85
N VAL A 18 29.77 -6.70 10.03
CA VAL A 18 28.71 -5.91 10.69
C VAL A 18 28.29 -6.61 11.98
N GLU A 19 28.23 -5.83 13.06
CA GLU A 19 27.69 -6.26 14.34
C GLU A 19 26.17 -6.47 14.23
N LEU A 20 25.79 -7.72 14.02
CA LEU A 20 24.40 -8.13 13.94
C LEU A 20 24.02 -8.92 15.19
N THR A 21 22.79 -8.70 15.66
CA THR A 21 22.24 -9.51 16.76
C THR A 21 22.07 -10.97 16.32
N LEU A 22 21.98 -11.89 17.28
CA LEU A 22 21.74 -13.32 17.00
C LEU A 22 20.48 -13.54 16.14
N ARG A 23 19.44 -12.74 16.39
CA ARG A 23 18.17 -12.76 15.66
C ARG A 23 18.32 -12.22 14.23
N GLN A 24 19.01 -11.08 14.06
CA GLN A 24 19.28 -10.52 12.74
C GLN A 24 20.13 -11.45 11.87
N ARG A 25 21.12 -12.14 12.45
CA ARG A 25 21.89 -13.18 11.74
C ARG A 25 21.01 -14.35 11.33
N ALA A 26 20.13 -14.81 12.21
CA ALA A 26 19.19 -15.88 11.89
C ALA A 26 18.24 -15.49 10.73
N ALA A 27 17.70 -14.27 10.74
CA ALA A 27 16.92 -13.73 9.61
C ALA A 27 17.72 -13.77 8.30
N LEU A 28 18.94 -13.25 8.30
CA LEU A 28 19.83 -13.24 7.13
C LEU A 28 20.12 -14.64 6.58
N ILE A 29 20.23 -15.64 7.45
CA ILE A 29 20.44 -17.03 7.04
C ILE A 29 19.20 -17.58 6.32
N VAL A 30 18.01 -17.33 6.88
CA VAL A 30 16.72 -17.87 6.42
C VAL A 30 16.23 -17.21 5.12
N ILE A 31 16.58 -15.95 4.89
CA ILE A 31 16.18 -15.19 3.69
C ILE A 31 16.81 -15.80 2.43
N ASP A 32 16.06 -16.59 1.69
CA ASP A 32 16.54 -17.36 0.52
C ASP A 32 16.07 -16.79 -0.82
N GLY A 33 15.37 -15.64 -0.80
CA GLY A 33 14.77 -15.05 -2.00
C GLY A 33 13.54 -15.83 -2.51
N LYS A 34 12.99 -16.76 -1.72
CA LYS A 34 11.81 -17.55 -2.09
C LYS A 34 10.62 -17.32 -1.16
N ARG A 35 10.88 -17.04 0.11
CA ARG A 35 9.86 -16.85 1.15
C ARG A 35 9.45 -15.39 1.31
N SER A 36 8.21 -15.12 1.69
CA SER A 36 7.75 -13.76 1.99
C SER A 36 8.31 -13.27 3.33
N ILE A 37 8.32 -11.95 3.58
CA ILE A 37 8.72 -11.41 4.90
C ILE A 37 7.87 -12.00 6.03
N ALA A 38 6.56 -12.17 5.82
CA ALA A 38 5.66 -12.77 6.81
C ALA A 38 6.04 -14.21 7.15
N ASP A 39 6.41 -15.02 6.15
CA ASP A 39 6.90 -16.39 6.35
C ASP A 39 8.23 -16.43 7.11
N VAL A 40 9.13 -15.50 6.81
CA VAL A 40 10.42 -15.39 7.50
C VAL A 40 10.21 -15.04 8.97
N LEU A 41 9.32 -14.09 9.28
CA LEU A 41 8.99 -13.72 10.66
C LEU A 41 8.38 -14.90 11.42
N GLN A 42 7.44 -15.62 10.80
CA GLN A 42 6.75 -16.75 11.42
C GLN A 42 7.66 -17.97 11.63
N GLN A 43 8.54 -18.31 10.67
CA GLN A 43 9.39 -19.50 10.78
C GLN A 43 10.67 -19.29 11.57
N ALA A 44 11.26 -18.10 11.49
CA ALA A 44 12.56 -17.82 12.12
C ALA A 44 12.42 -17.15 13.49
N GLY A 45 11.20 -16.83 13.95
CA GLY A 45 10.94 -16.20 15.26
C GLY A 45 11.63 -14.85 15.42
N VAL A 46 11.85 -14.16 14.30
CA VAL A 46 12.48 -12.83 14.22
C VAL A 46 11.42 -11.76 14.28
N GLN A 47 11.80 -10.59 14.78
CA GLN A 47 10.89 -9.47 14.89
C GLN A 47 10.93 -8.60 13.62
N PRO A 48 9.84 -7.90 13.28
CA PRO A 48 9.78 -7.04 12.10
C PRO A 48 10.86 -5.93 12.13
N GLU A 49 11.28 -5.49 13.32
CA GLU A 49 12.36 -4.52 13.51
C GLU A 49 13.71 -5.08 13.07
N ASP A 50 13.95 -6.39 13.26
CA ASP A 50 15.19 -7.05 12.83
C ASP A 50 15.29 -7.03 11.30
N VAL A 51 14.19 -7.30 10.59
CA VAL A 51 14.13 -7.25 9.11
C VAL A 51 14.30 -5.81 8.60
N SER A 52 13.69 -4.85 9.28
CA SER A 52 13.81 -3.43 8.95
C SER A 52 15.26 -2.95 9.07
N ARG A 53 15.97 -3.36 10.12
CA ARG A 53 17.39 -3.05 10.31
C ARG A 53 18.28 -3.64 9.21
N LEU A 54 17.95 -4.82 8.70
CA LEU A 54 18.69 -5.46 7.60
C LEU A 54 18.46 -4.75 6.25
N LEU A 55 17.26 -4.22 6.03
CA LEU A 55 16.94 -3.37 4.87
C LEU A 55 17.69 -2.03 4.95
N GLU A 56 17.72 -1.39 6.13
CA GLU A 56 18.47 -0.14 6.37
C GLU A 56 19.97 -0.31 6.11
N LEU A 57 20.53 -1.46 6.49
CA LEU A 57 21.93 -1.80 6.27
C LEU A 57 22.22 -2.32 4.85
N GLN A 58 21.20 -2.34 3.97
CA GLN A 58 21.28 -2.85 2.59
C GLN A 58 21.81 -4.30 2.49
N LEU A 59 21.62 -5.10 3.55
CA LEU A 59 22.00 -6.51 3.59
C LEU A 59 20.98 -7.41 2.89
N ILE A 60 19.75 -6.92 2.77
CA ILE A 60 18.66 -7.55 2.04
C ILE A 60 17.96 -6.49 1.19
N GLU A 61 17.41 -6.92 0.07
CA GLU A 61 16.59 -6.09 -0.82
C GLU A 61 15.20 -6.71 -0.95
N GLY A 62 14.17 -5.87 -0.95
CA GLY A 62 12.81 -6.32 -1.19
C GLY A 62 12.53 -6.37 -2.69
N MET A 63 12.48 -7.57 -3.28
CA MET A 63 11.87 -7.70 -4.60
C MET A 63 10.33 -7.67 -4.46
N PRO A 64 9.63 -7.00 -5.39
CA PRO A 64 8.20 -7.18 -5.51
C PRO A 64 7.95 -8.65 -5.85
N ALA A 65 7.24 -9.36 -4.98
CA ALA A 65 6.76 -10.69 -5.35
C ALA A 65 5.82 -10.52 -6.55
N PRO A 66 5.83 -11.40 -7.56
CA PRO A 66 4.80 -11.39 -8.59
C PRO A 66 3.44 -11.53 -7.89
N GLY A 67 2.62 -10.48 -7.94
CA GLY A 67 1.33 -10.38 -7.25
C GLY A 67 1.30 -9.66 -5.89
N SER A 68 2.43 -9.16 -5.37
CA SER A 68 2.43 -8.32 -4.17
C SER A 68 2.31 -6.83 -4.52
N VAL A 69 1.11 -6.28 -4.34
CA VAL A 69 0.94 -4.83 -4.19
C VAL A 69 1.77 -4.32 -3.00
N PRO A 70 2.48 -3.18 -3.09
CA PRO A 70 3.33 -2.69 -2.00
C PRO A 70 2.50 -2.37 -0.75
N GLN A 71 2.78 -3.06 0.37
CA GLN A 71 2.29 -2.66 1.68
C GLN A 71 3.36 -1.80 2.36
N VAL A 72 3.07 -0.50 2.49
CA VAL A 72 3.91 0.50 3.14
C VAL A 72 3.62 0.49 4.66
N PRO A 73 4.62 0.61 5.55
CA PRO A 73 4.39 0.70 7.00
C PRO A 73 3.96 2.12 7.40
N GLY A 74 2.84 2.25 8.12
CA GLY A 74 2.34 3.48 8.75
C GLY A 74 0.94 3.92 8.27
N PRO A 75 0.06 4.47 9.14
CA PRO A 75 -1.28 4.91 8.77
C PRO A 75 -1.24 6.27 8.05
N ALA A 76 -0.58 6.34 6.91
CA ALA A 76 -0.78 7.42 5.96
C ALA A 76 -1.68 6.86 4.85
N VAL A 77 -2.96 7.25 4.85
CA VAL A 77 -3.89 6.83 3.81
C VAL A 77 -3.35 7.36 2.47
N THR A 78 -2.80 6.44 1.68
CA THR A 78 -2.23 6.77 0.37
C THR A 78 -3.33 7.33 -0.53
N PRO A 79 -3.00 8.21 -1.50
CA PRO A 79 -3.99 8.69 -2.48
C PRO A 79 -4.74 7.54 -3.17
N GLN A 80 -4.05 6.43 -3.44
CA GLN A 80 -4.65 5.22 -4.01
C GLN A 80 -5.69 4.58 -3.07
N GLN A 81 -5.42 4.51 -1.76
CA GLN A 81 -6.38 4.01 -0.78
C GLN A 81 -7.59 4.93 -0.62
N ARG A 82 -7.39 6.26 -0.66
CA ARG A 82 -8.50 7.23 -0.66
C ARG A 82 -9.38 7.07 -1.90
N TYR A 83 -8.75 6.95 -3.06
CA TYR A 83 -9.46 6.67 -4.31
C TYR A 83 -10.26 5.37 -4.24
N ALA A 84 -9.64 4.27 -3.79
CA ALA A 84 -10.29 2.96 -3.68
C ALA A 84 -11.50 2.99 -2.72
N ALA A 85 -11.43 3.76 -1.63
CA ALA A 85 -12.54 3.93 -0.70
C ALA A 85 -13.66 4.83 -1.27
N ALA A 86 -13.31 5.87 -2.01
CA ALA A 86 -14.24 6.88 -2.51
C ALA A 86 -14.96 6.46 -3.80
N TYR A 87 -14.29 5.73 -4.70
CA TYR A 87 -14.84 5.29 -5.97
C TYR A 87 -16.20 4.56 -5.87
N PRO A 88 -16.38 3.51 -5.04
CA PRO A 88 -17.66 2.80 -4.97
C PRO A 88 -18.79 3.69 -4.44
N ILE A 89 -18.47 4.69 -3.60
CA ILE A 89 -19.43 5.65 -3.07
C ILE A 89 -19.83 6.63 -4.18
N ALA A 90 -18.86 7.17 -4.92
CA ALA A 90 -19.11 8.05 -6.06
C ALA A 90 -19.98 7.37 -7.11
N ALA A 91 -19.64 6.14 -7.52
CA ALA A 91 -20.38 5.37 -8.50
C ALA A 91 -21.84 5.12 -8.05
N ARG A 92 -22.05 4.77 -6.76
CA ARG A 92 -23.41 4.56 -6.21
C ARG A 92 -24.23 5.84 -6.20
N LEU A 93 -23.60 6.96 -5.82
CA LEU A 93 -24.24 8.28 -5.78
C LEU A 93 -24.65 8.74 -7.18
N THR A 94 -23.78 8.56 -8.18
CA THR A 94 -24.03 8.97 -9.57
C THR A 94 -25.03 8.05 -10.26
N ALA A 95 -24.99 6.73 -9.99
CA ALA A 95 -25.98 5.78 -10.48
C ALA A 95 -27.40 6.08 -9.95
N GLY A 96 -27.51 6.52 -8.69
CA GLY A 96 -28.79 6.86 -8.06
C GLY A 96 -29.49 8.12 -8.60
N LEU A 97 -28.82 8.92 -9.43
CA LEU A 97 -29.38 10.13 -10.06
C LEU A 97 -30.14 9.84 -11.37
N GLY A 98 -30.12 8.59 -11.86
CA GLY A 98 -30.76 8.20 -13.12
C GLY A 98 -30.17 8.91 -14.33
N LEU A 99 -31.00 9.17 -15.36
CA LEU A 99 -30.57 9.80 -16.63
C LEU A 99 -29.88 11.16 -16.44
N ARG A 100 -30.25 11.92 -15.40
CA ARG A 100 -29.61 13.20 -15.06
C ARG A 100 -28.17 13.05 -14.56
N GLY A 101 -27.83 11.89 -14.00
CA GLY A 101 -26.50 11.54 -13.51
C GLY A 101 -25.64 10.74 -14.48
N ALA A 102 -26.16 10.34 -15.65
CA ALA A 102 -25.44 9.45 -16.57
C ALA A 102 -24.06 10.02 -16.99
N ARG A 103 -23.97 11.32 -17.27
CA ARG A 103 -22.69 11.98 -17.59
C ARG A 103 -21.71 11.99 -16.41
N LEU A 104 -22.23 12.17 -15.20
CA LEU A 104 -21.42 12.12 -13.98
C LEU A 104 -20.95 10.69 -13.69
N ASN A 105 -21.79 9.69 -13.95
CA ASN A 105 -21.43 8.28 -13.77
C ASN A 105 -20.29 7.87 -14.70
N ILE A 106 -20.39 8.25 -15.98
CA ILE A 106 -19.31 8.01 -16.96
C ILE A 106 -18.02 8.72 -16.54
N ALA A 107 -18.12 9.96 -16.05
CA ALA A 107 -16.95 10.69 -15.54
C ALA A 107 -16.30 9.97 -14.36
N VAL A 108 -17.09 9.43 -13.43
CA VAL A 108 -16.60 8.65 -12.29
C VAL A 108 -15.95 7.34 -12.75
N GLU A 109 -16.56 6.62 -13.68
CA GLU A 109 -16.00 5.37 -14.25
C GLU A 109 -14.69 5.62 -15.04
N GLY A 110 -14.57 6.80 -15.65
CA GLY A 110 -13.34 7.23 -16.34
C GLY A 110 -12.24 7.75 -15.42
N ALA A 111 -12.55 8.06 -14.16
CA ALA A 111 -11.53 8.44 -13.19
C ALA A 111 -10.72 7.21 -12.79
N THR A 112 -9.40 7.29 -12.85
CA THR A 112 -8.48 6.20 -12.51
C THR A 112 -7.60 6.53 -11.31
N CYS A 113 -7.67 7.78 -10.83
CA CYS A 113 -6.87 8.26 -9.71
C CYS A 113 -7.65 9.21 -8.78
N TYR A 114 -7.04 9.48 -7.62
CA TYR A 114 -7.61 10.38 -6.60
C TYR A 114 -7.87 11.78 -7.13
N ASP A 115 -6.93 12.35 -7.90
CA ASP A 115 -7.00 13.72 -8.38
C ASP A 115 -8.21 13.92 -9.32
N GLU A 116 -8.38 13.00 -10.27
CA GLU A 116 -9.53 12.97 -11.18
C GLU A 116 -10.86 12.84 -10.42
N LEU A 117 -10.92 11.97 -9.42
CA LEU A 117 -12.13 11.78 -8.62
C LEU A 117 -12.47 13.03 -7.78
N VAL A 118 -11.46 13.74 -7.24
CA VAL A 118 -11.63 15.02 -6.54
C VAL A 118 -12.11 16.12 -7.50
N ALA A 119 -11.58 16.17 -8.72
CA ALA A 119 -12.04 17.13 -9.73
C ALA A 119 -13.52 16.95 -10.10
N ILE A 120 -14.04 15.72 -10.01
CA ILE A 120 -15.46 15.40 -10.27
C ILE A 120 -16.32 15.56 -9.01
N ALA A 121 -15.74 15.41 -7.81
CA ALA A 121 -16.44 15.43 -6.53
C ALA A 121 -17.27 16.70 -6.31
N GLY A 122 -16.79 17.87 -6.77
CA GLY A 122 -17.55 19.12 -6.72
C GLY A 122 -18.88 19.05 -7.47
N LYS A 123 -18.86 18.50 -8.69
CA LYS A 123 -20.07 18.32 -9.51
C LYS A 123 -21.02 17.27 -8.92
N ILE A 124 -20.47 16.22 -8.30
CA ILE A 124 -21.28 15.21 -7.59
C ILE A 124 -22.01 15.89 -6.42
N ARG A 125 -21.31 16.70 -5.61
CA ARG A 125 -21.90 17.43 -4.49
C ARG A 125 -23.06 18.32 -4.92
N GLU A 126 -22.92 19.04 -6.03
CA GLU A 126 -23.99 19.88 -6.58
C GLU A 126 -25.20 19.05 -7.03
N ALA A 127 -24.97 17.86 -7.60
CA ALA A 127 -26.03 17.01 -8.13
C ALA A 127 -26.78 16.18 -7.06
N VAL A 128 -26.09 15.67 -6.03
CA VAL A 128 -26.71 14.84 -4.97
C VAL A 128 -27.10 15.62 -3.72
N GLY A 129 -26.57 16.84 -3.54
CA GLY A 129 -26.72 17.64 -2.33
C GLY A 129 -25.71 17.28 -1.24
N THR A 130 -25.47 18.23 -0.32
CA THR A 130 -24.47 18.12 0.76
C THR A 130 -24.69 16.93 1.69
N GLU A 131 -25.94 16.58 2.00
CA GLU A 131 -26.28 15.47 2.88
C GLU A 131 -25.85 14.12 2.30
N LYS A 132 -26.14 13.87 1.02
CA LYS A 132 -25.76 12.62 0.34
C LYS A 132 -24.28 12.58 -0.02
N PHE A 133 -23.62 13.73 -0.10
CA PHE A 133 -22.19 13.85 -0.39
C PHE A 133 -21.28 13.57 0.82
N ALA A 134 -21.79 13.72 2.06
CA ALA A 134 -21.02 13.50 3.30
C ALA A 134 -20.16 12.21 3.33
N PRO A 135 -20.69 11.01 2.98
CA PRO A 135 -19.87 9.79 2.95
C PRO A 135 -18.74 9.83 1.91
N LEU A 136 -18.97 10.50 0.77
CA LEU A 136 -17.95 10.66 -0.27
C LEU A 136 -16.86 11.64 0.17
N ALA A 137 -17.23 12.74 0.84
CA ALA A 137 -16.29 13.70 1.42
C ALA A 137 -15.36 13.04 2.45
N ALA A 138 -15.93 12.21 3.33
CA ALA A 138 -15.18 11.46 4.34
C ALA A 138 -14.18 10.48 3.71
N ALA A 139 -14.60 9.76 2.66
CA ALA A 139 -13.73 8.82 1.94
C ALA A 139 -12.61 9.52 1.15
N LEU A 140 -12.89 10.69 0.58
CA LEU A 140 -11.88 11.53 -0.09
C LEU A 140 -11.00 12.31 0.89
N GLN A 141 -11.34 12.31 2.18
CA GLN A 141 -10.73 13.13 3.23
C GLN A 141 -10.72 14.63 2.88
N LEU A 142 -11.78 15.10 2.23
CA LEU A 142 -11.99 16.52 1.96
C LEU A 142 -12.42 17.18 3.28
N ARG A 143 -11.55 18.04 3.85
CA ARG A 143 -11.86 18.87 5.03
C ARG A 143 -12.70 20.07 4.67
#